data_AF-A0AAQ4EFW9-F1
#
_entry.id   AF-A0AAQ4EFW9-F1
#
_cell.length_a   1.000
_cell.length_b   1.000
_cell.length_c   1.000
_cell.angle_alpha   90.00
_cell.angle_beta   90.00
_cell.angle_gamma   90.00
#
_symmetry.space_group_name_H-M   'P 1'
#
loop_
_entity.id
_entity.type
_entity.pdbx_description
1 polymer ?
#
loop_
_entity_poly.entity_id
_entity_poly.type
_entity_poly.pdbx_seq_one_letter_code
_entity_poly.pdbx_strand_id
1 'polypeptide(L)'
;VYNSRFDTYVDVPEGHTFSDGDKINLVGSSSSDEQNLPLETGTDDGPLVLAPSCSEPDKRLFTVQQPLYELPPIPLDIKADIEGTTLGEVSSRTKNRIVSWITAHLLTIDWYPGKFYEPAAKALVLKYPVLRDTIGTGYDSWRVAFKYKMGNIRKSVDNDPNVEEARKKFGRKGNFQDKSGLKKQCRVPRDTLETTVEEVDGVVAAHVDFMAKEMKRCNPDIQKLKVSMQTTLPSRRKWIKINSPSTEELLDKYPALTLREMIHQEFMEICKVDFERNLLGFINGHGQRLFSILKTSRTAQKIFSEVQKAIADSEGDAKKYCFAVGVLQLLPHLVKEEAFYLRGPISNLDKEL
;
A
#
# COMPACT_ATOMS: atom_id res chain seq x y z
N VAL A 1 -5.06 37.16 30.48
CA VAL A 1 -4.48 37.26 29.11
C VAL A 1 -2.98 37.35 29.20
N TYR A 2 -2.26 36.76 28.24
CA TYR A 2 -0.80 36.85 28.17
C TYR A 2 -0.35 38.27 27.83
N ASN A 3 0.47 38.87 28.69
CA ASN A 3 1.04 40.20 28.49
C ASN A 3 2.51 40.06 28.06
N SER A 4 2.80 40.32 26.79
CA SER A 4 4.14 40.18 26.20
C SER A 4 5.18 41.13 26.78
N ARG A 5 4.77 42.25 27.39
CA ARG A 5 5.69 43.22 28.02
C ARG A 5 6.28 42.68 29.32
N PHE A 6 5.57 41.80 30.01
CA PHE A 6 5.95 41.24 31.30
C PHE A 6 6.11 39.71 31.27
N ASP A 7 6.01 39.10 30.08
CA ASP A 7 6.11 37.65 29.83
C ASP A 7 5.28 36.78 30.80
N THR A 8 4.10 37.27 31.20
CA THR A 8 3.25 36.63 32.21
C THR A 8 1.77 36.75 31.86
N TYR A 9 0.95 35.84 32.37
CA TYR A 9 -0.51 35.94 32.28
C TYR A 9 -1.03 36.85 33.38
N VAL A 10 -1.81 37.86 32.99
CA VAL A 10 -2.40 38.84 33.91
C VAL A 10 -3.91 38.71 33.88
N ASP A 11 -4.53 38.88 35.04
CA ASP A 11 -5.98 38.96 35.16
C ASP A 11 -6.50 40.24 34.50
N VAL A 12 -7.67 40.12 33.90
CA VAL A 12 -8.20 41.16 33.03
C VAL A 12 -9.38 41.82 33.75
N PRO A 13 -9.45 43.17 33.80
CA PRO A 13 -10.56 43.87 34.44
C PRO A 13 -11.89 43.59 33.73
N GLU A 14 -13.00 43.69 34.49
CA GLU A 14 -14.35 43.51 33.95
C GLU A 14 -14.63 44.53 32.84
N GLY A 15 -15.02 44.04 31.66
CA GLY A 15 -15.31 44.86 30.47
C GLY A 15 -14.22 44.87 29.38
N HIS A 16 -13.16 44.08 29.52
CA HIS A 16 -12.16 43.97 28.45
C HIS A 16 -12.64 43.15 27.25
N THR A 17 -12.46 43.70 26.04
CA THR A 17 -12.82 43.05 24.78
C THR A 17 -11.62 42.32 24.20
N PHE A 18 -11.68 40.98 24.11
CA PHE A 18 -10.63 40.18 23.48
C PHE A 18 -10.64 40.33 21.96
N SER A 19 -9.44 40.35 21.37
CA SER A 19 -9.23 40.43 19.92
C SER A 19 -8.71 39.10 19.36
N ASP A 20 -8.86 38.89 18.05
CA ASP A 20 -8.40 37.67 17.39
C ASP A 20 -6.87 37.55 17.46
N GLY A 21 -6.38 36.48 18.06
CA GLY A 21 -4.95 36.25 18.35
C GLY A 21 -4.53 36.40 19.82
N ASP A 22 -5.43 36.80 20.72
CA ASP A 22 -5.12 36.89 22.16
C ASP A 22 -4.87 35.51 22.79
N LYS A 23 -3.78 35.38 23.54
CA LYS A 23 -3.46 34.16 24.30
C LYS A 23 -4.07 34.23 25.69
N ILE A 24 -5.10 33.43 25.94
CA ILE A 24 -5.76 33.30 27.25
C ILE A 24 -5.32 32.02 27.97
N ASN A 25 -5.26 32.08 29.31
CA ASN A 25 -5.01 30.92 30.16
C ASN A 25 -6.31 30.59 30.91
N LEU A 26 -6.80 29.36 30.78
CA LEU A 26 -8.03 28.89 31.43
C LEU A 26 -7.64 28.14 32.70
N VAL A 27 -7.91 28.73 33.86
CA VAL A 27 -7.67 28.10 35.16
C VAL A 27 -8.98 27.43 35.61
N GLY A 28 -9.01 26.10 35.62
CA GLY A 28 -10.14 25.34 36.15
C GLY A 28 -10.05 25.22 37.67
N SER A 29 -11.04 25.73 38.40
CA SER A 29 -11.16 25.53 39.84
C SER A 29 -11.66 24.11 40.12
N SER A 30 -10.73 23.20 40.43
CA SER A 30 -11.04 21.92 41.09
C SER A 30 -10.93 22.10 42.60
N SER A 31 -12.05 22.29 43.29
CA SER A 31 -12.15 22.01 44.73
C SER A 31 -13.42 21.21 44.96
N SER A 32 -13.25 19.90 45.05
CA SER A 32 -14.19 18.99 45.69
C SER A 32 -14.14 19.25 47.20
N ASP A 33 -15.29 19.45 47.84
CA ASP A 33 -15.52 19.07 49.24
C ASP A 33 -17.04 18.89 49.45
N GLU A 34 -17.45 17.63 49.59
CA GLU A 34 -18.74 17.24 50.18
C GLU A 34 -18.63 17.34 51.72
N GLN A 35 -19.59 18.00 52.38
CA GLN A 35 -20.22 17.54 53.65
C GLN A 35 -21.30 18.52 54.19
N ASN A 36 -22.54 17.99 54.28
CA ASN A 36 -23.62 18.17 55.29
C ASN A 36 -24.23 19.56 55.67
N LEU A 37 -25.52 19.74 55.28
CA LEU A 37 -26.78 20.13 56.00
C LEU A 37 -26.84 21.41 56.90
N PRO A 38 -28.02 22.08 57.15
CA PRO A 38 -29.40 21.55 57.19
C PRO A 38 -30.55 22.42 56.58
N LEU A 39 -31.78 21.86 56.65
CA LEU A 39 -33.13 22.41 56.32
C LEU A 39 -33.55 23.69 57.08
N GLU A 40 -34.58 24.40 56.57
CA GLU A 40 -35.75 25.08 57.24
C GLU A 40 -36.65 25.72 56.12
N THR A 41 -37.87 25.20 55.81
CA THR A 41 -39.25 25.56 56.24
C THR A 41 -39.91 26.84 55.68
N GLY A 42 -41.13 26.66 55.12
CA GLY A 42 -42.24 27.65 54.99
C GLY A 42 -42.14 28.64 53.82
N THR A 43 -43.17 29.00 53.04
CA THR A 43 -44.64 29.00 53.22
C THR A 43 -45.37 29.17 51.86
N ASP A 44 -46.61 28.65 51.79
CA ASP A 44 -47.82 29.10 51.05
C ASP A 44 -47.69 30.29 50.06
N ASP A 45 -48.18 30.23 48.82
CA ASP A 45 -49.61 30.26 48.47
C ASP A 45 -49.94 29.54 47.13
N GLY A 46 -50.87 28.59 47.20
CA GLY A 46 -52.11 28.58 46.41
C GLY A 46 -52.15 28.09 44.94
N PRO A 47 -53.22 27.38 44.50
CA PRO A 47 -53.18 26.40 43.41
C PRO A 47 -54.04 26.76 42.18
N LEU A 48 -53.68 26.26 40.99
CA LEU A 48 -54.65 26.03 39.91
C LEU A 48 -54.38 24.69 39.23
N VAL A 49 -55.24 23.73 39.56
CA VAL A 49 -55.49 22.52 38.77
C VAL A 49 -56.84 22.71 38.09
N LEU A 50 -56.90 22.63 36.77
CA LEU A 50 -58.03 22.11 36.01
C LEU A 50 -57.47 21.38 34.77
N ALA A 51 -57.73 20.08 34.74
CA ALA A 51 -57.27 19.09 33.76
C ALA A 51 -58.07 19.16 32.43
N PRO A 52 -58.17 18.08 31.64
CA PRO A 52 -57.17 17.43 30.80
C PRO A 52 -57.61 17.48 29.31
N SER A 53 -56.68 17.35 28.37
CA SER A 53 -57.05 16.87 27.04
C SER A 53 -55.95 15.96 26.48
N CYS A 54 -56.31 14.68 26.36
CA CYS A 54 -55.56 13.67 25.64
C CYS A 54 -55.35 14.11 24.20
N SER A 55 -54.10 14.18 23.77
CA SER A 55 -53.72 13.85 22.39
C SER A 55 -52.31 13.29 22.41
N GLU A 56 -52.20 12.05 21.98
CA GLU A 56 -50.94 11.31 21.83
C GLU A 56 -49.95 12.07 20.93
N PRO A 57 -48.65 12.07 21.24
CA PRO A 57 -47.65 12.39 20.25
C PRO A 57 -47.14 11.11 19.59
N ASP A 58 -47.65 10.90 18.38
CA ASP A 58 -46.96 10.38 17.19
C ASP A 58 -45.56 9.79 17.43
N LYS A 59 -45.47 8.46 17.30
CA LYS A 59 -44.24 7.72 17.03
C LYS A 59 -43.69 8.11 15.66
N ARG A 60 -43.08 9.29 15.54
CA ARG A 60 -42.21 9.59 14.40
C ARG A 60 -40.84 8.99 14.68
N LEU A 61 -40.69 7.76 14.20
CA LEU A 61 -39.42 7.16 13.86
C LEU A 61 -38.63 8.18 13.02
N PHE A 62 -37.65 8.83 13.65
CA PHE A 62 -36.57 9.50 12.93
C PHE A 62 -35.73 8.41 12.27
N THR A 63 -36.24 7.87 11.17
CA THR A 63 -35.47 7.06 10.24
C THR A 63 -34.61 8.03 9.45
N VAL A 64 -33.52 8.49 10.06
CA VAL A 64 -32.42 9.08 9.31
C VAL A 64 -31.87 7.95 8.47
N GLN A 65 -32.31 7.85 7.21
CA GLN A 65 -31.67 7.02 6.20
C GLN A 65 -30.26 7.59 6.00
N GLN A 66 -29.32 7.17 6.85
CA GLN A 66 -27.92 7.36 6.58
C GLN A 66 -27.60 6.55 5.32
N PRO A 67 -26.83 7.08 4.36
CA PRO A 67 -26.41 6.30 3.22
C PRO A 67 -25.61 5.12 3.74
N LEU A 68 -26.17 3.92 3.55
CA LEU A 68 -25.60 2.66 4.01
C LEU A 68 -24.31 2.44 3.22
N TYR A 69 -23.18 2.88 3.78
CA TYR A 69 -21.88 2.48 3.28
C TYR A 69 -21.60 1.08 3.82
N GLU A 70 -21.68 0.09 2.95
CA GLU A 70 -21.25 -1.26 3.27
C GLU A 70 -19.73 -1.38 3.12
N LEU A 71 -19.09 -1.89 4.18
CA LEU A 71 -17.65 -2.12 4.16
C LEU A 71 -17.35 -3.28 3.19
N PRO A 72 -16.39 -3.13 2.26
CA PRO A 72 -16.02 -4.20 1.34
C PRO A 72 -15.56 -5.46 2.08
N PRO A 73 -15.51 -6.63 1.40
CA PRO A 73 -14.94 -7.84 2.00
C PRO A 73 -13.52 -7.56 2.47
N ILE A 74 -13.22 -7.94 3.72
CA ILE A 74 -11.94 -7.61 4.32
C ILE A 74 -10.84 -8.51 3.77
N PRO A 75 -9.71 -7.93 3.31
CA PRO A 75 -8.52 -8.68 2.98
C PRO A 75 -8.02 -9.51 4.17
N LEU A 76 -7.62 -10.75 3.92
CA LEU A 76 -7.18 -11.70 4.96
C LEU A 76 -5.97 -11.18 5.74
N ASP A 77 -5.10 -10.41 5.09
CA ASP A 77 -3.95 -9.77 5.70
C ASP A 77 -4.41 -8.78 6.78
N ILE A 78 -5.37 -7.91 6.48
CA ILE A 78 -5.90 -6.92 7.43
C ILE A 78 -6.60 -7.61 8.61
N LYS A 79 -7.36 -8.68 8.34
CA LYS A 79 -8.05 -9.43 9.40
C LYS A 79 -7.06 -9.99 10.43
N ALA A 80 -5.98 -10.63 9.97
CA ALA A 80 -4.94 -11.17 10.83
C ALA A 80 -4.20 -10.09 11.63
N ASP A 81 -3.96 -8.91 11.03
CA ASP A 81 -3.31 -7.80 11.76
C ASP A 81 -4.23 -7.22 12.85
N ILE A 82 -5.54 -7.14 12.60
CA ILE A 82 -6.51 -6.62 13.58
C ILE A 82 -6.65 -7.59 14.77
N GLU A 83 -6.69 -8.90 14.50
CA GLU A 83 -6.81 -9.94 15.55
C GLU A 83 -5.63 -9.94 16.55
N GLY A 84 -4.45 -9.48 16.11
CA GLY A 84 -3.27 -9.36 16.96
C GLY A 84 -3.09 -8.01 17.67
N THR A 85 -4.07 -7.09 17.57
CA THR A 85 -3.94 -5.71 18.06
C THR A 85 -4.84 -5.42 19.26
N THR A 86 -4.32 -4.67 20.24
CA THR A 86 -5.04 -4.16 21.42
C THR A 86 -5.60 -2.74 21.16
N LEU A 87 -6.63 -2.35 21.91
CA LEU A 87 -7.25 -1.03 21.77
C LEU A 87 -6.22 0.09 21.98
N GLY A 88 -6.08 0.96 20.99
CA GLY A 88 -5.16 2.11 21.04
C GLY A 88 -3.73 1.85 20.52
N GLU A 89 -3.29 0.59 20.41
CA GLU A 89 -1.93 0.23 19.97
C GLU A 89 -1.87 -0.21 18.49
N VAL A 90 -2.74 0.35 17.65
CA VAL A 90 -2.74 0.02 16.22
C VAL A 90 -1.48 0.59 15.56
N SER A 91 -0.60 -0.31 15.09
CA SER A 91 0.65 0.09 14.44
C SER A 91 0.40 1.02 13.24
N SER A 92 1.30 1.99 13.01
CA SER A 92 1.21 2.91 11.85
C SER A 92 1.14 2.17 10.51
N ARG A 93 1.78 0.99 10.41
CA ARG A 93 1.73 0.12 9.23
C ARG A 93 0.31 -0.42 9.01
N THR A 94 -0.31 -0.97 10.05
CA THR A 94 -1.68 -1.51 10.01
C THR A 94 -2.68 -0.39 9.69
N LYS A 95 -2.57 0.79 10.33
CA LYS A 95 -3.40 1.96 10.01
C LYS A 95 -3.31 2.34 8.53
N ASN A 96 -2.09 2.48 8.00
CA ASN A 96 -1.88 2.83 6.59
C ASN A 96 -2.42 1.77 5.62
N ARG A 97 -2.35 0.49 5.99
CA ARG A 97 -2.88 -0.61 5.18
C ARG A 97 -4.41 -0.59 5.12
N ILE A 98 -5.07 -0.42 6.27
CA ILE A 98 -6.54 -0.26 6.37
C ILE A 98 -7.01 0.95 5.58
N VAL A 99 -6.33 2.10 5.77
CA VAL A 99 -6.61 3.33 5.01
C VAL A 99 -6.51 3.09 3.52
N SER A 100 -5.45 2.42 3.06
CA SER A 100 -5.26 2.15 1.63
C SER A 100 -6.32 1.21 1.06
N TRP A 101 -6.75 0.20 1.83
CA TRP A 101 -7.82 -0.71 1.42
C TRP A 101 -9.18 -0.02 1.26
N ILE A 102 -9.62 0.73 2.27
CA ILE A 102 -10.89 1.47 2.20
C ILE A 102 -10.83 2.53 1.10
N THR A 103 -9.69 3.21 0.99
CA THR A 103 -9.48 4.22 -0.06
C THR A 103 -9.56 3.61 -1.47
N ALA A 104 -9.03 2.40 -1.69
CA ALA A 104 -9.13 1.72 -2.97
C ALA A 104 -10.60 1.41 -3.33
N HIS A 105 -11.42 1.03 -2.35
CA HIS A 105 -12.85 0.83 -2.56
C HIS A 105 -13.61 2.15 -2.76
N LEU A 106 -13.23 3.22 -2.06
CA LEU A 106 -13.83 4.53 -2.29
C LEU A 106 -13.58 5.05 -3.71
N LEU A 107 -12.39 4.76 -4.28
CA LEU A 107 -12.06 5.10 -5.67
C LEU A 107 -12.92 4.37 -6.71
N THR A 108 -13.38 3.15 -6.43
CA THR A 108 -14.27 2.43 -7.36
C THR A 108 -15.67 3.06 -7.40
N ILE A 109 -16.04 3.83 -6.38
CA ILE A 109 -17.32 4.56 -6.32
C ILE A 109 -17.18 5.92 -6.98
N ASP A 110 -16.22 6.74 -6.54
CA ASP A 110 -16.04 8.11 -7.02
C ASP A 110 -14.61 8.61 -6.74
N TRP A 111 -14.09 9.49 -7.61
CA TRP A 111 -12.87 10.25 -7.37
C TRP A 111 -13.02 11.30 -6.26
N TYR A 112 -14.26 11.73 -5.95
CA TYR A 112 -14.58 12.68 -4.87
C TYR A 112 -15.62 12.15 -3.86
N PRO A 113 -15.30 11.10 -3.08
CA PRO A 113 -16.24 10.44 -2.19
C PRO A 113 -16.42 11.20 -0.86
N GLY A 114 -16.62 12.52 -0.91
CA GLY A 114 -16.73 13.41 0.26
C GLY A 114 -17.78 12.97 1.27
N LYS A 115 -18.94 12.57 0.75
CA LYS A 115 -20.09 12.07 1.51
C LYS A 115 -19.88 10.68 2.14
N PHE A 116 -18.88 9.91 1.69
CA PHE A 116 -18.65 8.54 2.14
C PHE A 116 -17.54 8.42 3.19
N TYR A 117 -16.75 9.46 3.46
CA TYR A 117 -15.66 9.38 4.44
C TYR A 117 -16.14 9.08 5.86
N GLU A 118 -17.21 9.75 6.29
CA GLU A 118 -17.76 9.55 7.64
C GLU A 118 -18.51 8.22 7.78
N PRO A 119 -19.42 7.84 6.85
CA PRO A 119 -20.02 6.51 6.86
C PRO A 119 -18.99 5.37 6.85
N ALA A 120 -17.93 5.48 6.04
CA ALA A 120 -16.88 4.46 5.98
C ALA A 120 -16.09 4.34 7.30
N ALA A 121 -15.79 5.47 7.94
CA ALA A 121 -15.09 5.49 9.22
C ALA A 121 -15.94 4.88 10.35
N LYS A 122 -17.24 5.22 10.38
CA LYS A 122 -18.20 4.62 11.33
C LYS A 122 -18.33 3.12 11.12
N ALA A 123 -18.53 2.67 9.87
CA ALA A 123 -18.66 1.25 9.56
C ALA A 123 -17.42 0.43 9.96
N LEU A 124 -16.22 1.00 9.79
CA LEU A 124 -14.96 0.38 10.20
C LEU A 124 -14.90 0.17 11.72
N VAL A 125 -15.17 1.21 12.50
CA VAL A 125 -15.08 1.17 13.98
C VAL A 125 -16.21 0.34 14.59
N LEU A 126 -17.40 0.36 14.00
CA LEU A 126 -18.52 -0.50 14.42
C LEU A 126 -18.19 -1.98 14.24
N LYS A 127 -17.53 -2.34 13.14
CA LYS A 127 -17.12 -3.73 12.87
C LYS A 127 -15.92 -4.15 13.71
N TYR A 128 -15.01 -3.23 14.00
CA TYR A 128 -13.80 -3.48 14.79
C TYR A 128 -13.64 -2.43 15.90
N PRO A 129 -14.27 -2.65 17.06
CA PRO A 129 -14.20 -1.73 18.19
C PRO A 129 -12.77 -1.46 18.68
N VAL A 130 -11.84 -2.40 18.45
CA VAL A 130 -10.40 -2.26 18.76
C VAL A 130 -9.70 -1.14 17.98
N LEU A 131 -10.29 -0.68 16.88
CA LEU A 131 -9.76 0.42 16.06
C LEU A 131 -10.30 1.79 16.48
N ARG A 132 -11.12 1.87 17.53
CA ARG A 132 -11.73 3.12 17.99
C ARG A 132 -10.67 4.09 18.52
N ASP A 133 -10.79 5.36 18.14
CA ASP A 133 -9.97 6.43 18.71
C ASP A 133 -10.28 6.62 20.20
N THR A 134 -9.24 6.85 21.01
CA THR A 134 -9.38 7.09 22.45
C THR A 134 -9.96 8.47 22.79
N ILE A 135 -9.94 9.40 21.83
CA ILE A 135 -10.37 10.80 22.01
C ILE A 135 -11.38 11.16 20.91
N GLY A 136 -12.43 11.90 21.27
CA GLY A 136 -13.42 12.44 20.32
C GLY A 136 -14.55 11.46 19.97
N THR A 137 -15.04 11.50 18.72
CA THR A 137 -16.17 10.66 18.28
C THR A 137 -15.79 9.17 18.10
N GLY A 138 -14.51 8.82 18.23
CA GLY A 138 -14.00 7.46 18.13
C GLY A 138 -13.65 7.01 16.69
N TYR A 139 -13.96 7.80 15.66
CA TYR A 139 -13.66 7.48 14.26
C TYR A 139 -13.09 8.66 13.45
N ASP A 140 -12.84 9.79 14.11
CA ASP A 140 -12.40 11.03 13.47
C ASP A 140 -11.04 10.88 12.76
N SER A 141 -10.11 10.15 13.37
CA SER A 141 -8.77 9.95 12.81
C SER A 141 -8.85 9.19 11.48
N TRP A 142 -9.73 8.20 11.39
CA TRP A 142 -9.97 7.40 10.18
C TRP A 142 -10.60 8.23 9.06
N ARG A 143 -11.64 9.02 9.38
CA ARG A 143 -12.28 9.95 8.44
C ARG A 143 -11.24 10.89 7.82
N VAL A 144 -10.41 11.49 8.66
CA VAL A 144 -9.36 12.42 8.26
C VAL A 144 -8.30 11.71 7.41
N ALA A 145 -7.88 10.49 7.81
CA ALA A 145 -6.91 9.70 7.07
C ALA A 145 -7.39 9.34 5.65
N PHE A 146 -8.65 8.94 5.47
CA PHE A 146 -9.23 8.67 4.15
C PHE A 146 -9.23 9.92 3.27
N LYS A 147 -9.67 11.06 3.83
CA LYS A 147 -9.68 12.35 3.14
C LYS A 147 -8.27 12.76 2.67
N TYR A 148 -7.26 12.62 3.53
CA TYR A 148 -5.87 12.93 3.18
C TYR A 148 -5.31 11.97 2.12
N LYS A 149 -5.54 10.66 2.25
CA LYS A 149 -5.07 9.67 1.28
C LYS A 149 -5.66 9.93 -0.11
N MET A 150 -6.95 10.23 -0.20
CA MET A 150 -7.60 10.59 -1.47
C MET A 150 -7.12 11.91 -2.04
N GLY A 151 -6.92 12.91 -1.18
CA GLY A 151 -6.29 14.17 -1.59
C GLY A 151 -4.90 13.94 -2.21
N ASN A 152 -4.09 13.07 -1.61
CA ASN A 152 -2.76 12.75 -2.13
C ASN A 152 -2.79 11.95 -3.43
N ILE A 153 -3.70 10.97 -3.56
CA ILE A 153 -3.87 10.21 -4.81
C ILE A 153 -4.25 11.16 -5.95
N ARG A 154 -5.22 12.06 -5.75
CA ARG A 154 -5.62 13.06 -6.76
C ARG A 154 -4.50 14.03 -7.17
N LYS A 155 -3.48 14.25 -6.34
CA LYS A 155 -2.29 15.05 -6.72
C LYS A 155 -1.34 14.29 -7.65
N SER A 156 -1.33 12.96 -7.56
CA SER A 156 -0.42 12.09 -8.34
C SER A 156 -1.02 11.62 -9.66
N VAL A 157 -2.34 11.73 -9.84
CA VAL A 157 -3.02 11.35 -11.08
C VAL A 157 -2.89 12.51 -12.07
N ASP A 158 -2.19 12.27 -13.16
CA ASP A 158 -2.21 13.11 -14.36
C ASP A 158 -3.08 12.38 -15.41
N ASN A 159 -3.94 13.11 -16.12
CA ASN A 159 -4.82 12.63 -17.21
C ASN A 159 -6.20 12.03 -16.85
N ASP A 160 -6.81 12.35 -15.70
CA ASP A 160 -8.24 12.05 -15.46
C ASP A 160 -9.10 13.31 -15.67
N PRO A 161 -10.14 13.28 -16.54
CA PRO A 161 -10.91 14.48 -16.90
C PRO A 161 -11.65 15.09 -15.71
N ASN A 162 -12.15 14.28 -14.77
CA ASN A 162 -12.87 14.78 -13.59
C ASN A 162 -11.92 15.49 -12.62
N VAL A 163 -10.71 14.95 -12.46
CA VAL A 163 -9.67 15.56 -11.63
C VAL A 163 -9.12 16.84 -12.27
N GLU A 164 -8.95 16.87 -13.59
CA GLU A 164 -8.51 18.06 -14.32
C GLU A 164 -9.54 19.20 -14.30
N GLU A 165 -10.82 18.88 -14.49
CA GLU A 165 -11.89 19.87 -14.38
C GLU A 165 -11.96 20.47 -12.97
N ALA A 166 -11.86 19.64 -11.93
CA ALA A 166 -11.85 20.11 -10.56
C ALA A 166 -10.59 20.93 -10.24
N ARG A 167 -9.42 20.57 -10.80
CA ARG A 167 -8.20 21.39 -10.73
C ARG A 167 -8.40 22.75 -11.41
N LYS A 168 -9.10 22.81 -12.54
CA LYS A 168 -9.43 24.08 -13.22
C LYS A 168 -10.43 24.93 -12.43
N LYS A 169 -11.43 24.29 -11.81
CA LYS A 169 -12.53 24.95 -11.05
C LYS A 169 -12.09 25.44 -9.66
N PHE A 170 -11.28 24.65 -8.94
CA PHE A 170 -10.94 24.89 -7.52
C PHE A 170 -9.44 24.96 -7.24
N GLY A 171 -8.59 24.76 -8.25
CA GLY A 171 -7.15 24.98 -8.11
C GLY A 171 -6.90 26.45 -7.79
N ARG A 172 -6.21 26.72 -6.68
CA ARG A 172 -5.71 28.07 -6.42
C ARG A 172 -4.80 28.45 -7.60
N LYS A 173 -5.07 29.59 -8.26
CA LYS A 173 -4.10 30.29 -9.12
C LYS A 173 -2.95 30.81 -8.24
N GLY A 174 -2.23 29.91 -7.59
CA GLY A 174 -0.93 30.22 -7.01
C GLY A 174 0.04 30.34 -8.16
N ASN A 175 0.86 31.39 -8.17
CA ASN A 175 1.94 31.63 -9.12
C ASN A 175 2.65 30.32 -9.49
N PHE A 176 2.20 29.69 -10.58
CA PHE A 176 2.99 28.77 -11.34
C PHE A 176 3.95 29.67 -12.12
N GLN A 177 4.98 30.17 -11.43
CA GLN A 177 6.23 30.41 -12.13
C GLN A 177 6.62 29.06 -12.72
N ASP A 178 6.38 28.99 -14.01
CA ASP A 178 6.94 28.11 -15.01
C ASP A 178 8.01 27.14 -14.47
N LYS A 179 7.54 26.03 -13.88
CA LYS A 179 8.34 24.82 -13.71
C LYS A 179 8.09 23.85 -14.87
N SER A 180 7.97 24.37 -16.09
CA SER A 180 8.05 23.57 -17.32
C SER A 180 9.45 22.97 -17.55
N GLY A 181 10.43 23.24 -16.68
CA GLY A 181 11.80 22.75 -16.78
C GLY A 181 12.15 21.44 -16.04
N LEU A 182 11.23 20.80 -15.32
CA LEU A 182 11.50 19.50 -14.70
C LEU A 182 10.57 18.42 -15.25
N LYS A 183 10.64 18.22 -16.57
CA LYS A 183 10.51 16.87 -17.09
C LYS A 183 11.43 16.00 -16.22
N LYS A 184 10.87 15.02 -15.51
CA LYS A 184 11.66 13.87 -15.06
C LYS A 184 12.34 13.38 -16.32
N GLN A 185 13.61 13.77 -16.50
CA GLN A 185 14.46 13.15 -17.50
C GLN A 185 14.40 11.68 -17.15
N CYS A 186 13.68 10.92 -17.98
CA CYS A 186 14.06 9.56 -18.26
C CYS A 186 15.58 9.65 -18.44
N ARG A 187 16.37 9.09 -17.52
CA ARG A 187 17.80 8.96 -17.70
C ARG A 187 17.99 8.04 -18.90
N VAL A 188 17.93 8.63 -20.09
CA VAL A 188 18.56 8.05 -21.26
C VAL A 188 20.04 8.08 -20.91
N PRO A 189 20.71 6.92 -20.85
CA PRO A 189 22.15 6.91 -20.67
C PRO A 189 22.75 7.78 -21.78
N ARG A 190 23.47 8.80 -21.35
CA ARG A 190 24.35 9.60 -22.20
C ARG A 190 25.48 8.66 -22.62
N ASP A 191 25.24 7.92 -23.69
CA ASP A 191 26.29 7.14 -24.32
C ASP A 191 27.27 8.13 -24.95
N THR A 192 28.50 8.11 -24.44
CA THR A 192 29.57 9.00 -24.86
C THR A 192 30.65 8.10 -25.42
N LEU A 193 30.56 7.81 -26.72
CA LEU A 193 31.69 7.85 -27.66
C LEU A 193 31.11 7.55 -29.05
N GLU A 194 31.18 8.53 -29.94
CA GLU A 194 31.06 8.29 -31.38
C GLU A 194 32.31 7.50 -31.82
N THR A 195 32.28 6.20 -31.55
CA THR A 195 33.08 5.22 -32.28
C THR A 195 32.40 5.03 -33.62
N THR A 196 33.17 5.03 -34.71
CA THR A 196 32.60 4.91 -36.07
C THR A 196 31.67 3.70 -36.13
N VAL A 197 30.49 3.88 -36.73
CA VAL A 197 29.40 2.86 -36.72
C VAL A 197 29.88 1.50 -37.23
N GLU A 198 30.85 1.48 -38.14
CA GLU A 198 31.45 0.27 -38.71
C GLU A 198 32.36 -0.47 -37.71
N GLU A 199 33.10 0.24 -36.85
CA GLU A 199 33.92 -0.39 -35.80
C GLU A 199 33.04 -1.06 -34.74
N VAL A 200 31.88 -0.48 -34.43
CA VAL A 200 30.92 -1.04 -33.46
C VAL A 200 30.26 -2.31 -33.99
N ASP A 201 29.86 -2.35 -35.25
CA ASP A 201 29.23 -3.52 -35.85
C ASP A 201 30.21 -4.70 -35.99
N GLY A 202 31.47 -4.44 -36.34
CA GLY A 202 32.53 -5.47 -36.37
C GLY A 202 32.81 -6.08 -34.99
N VAL A 203 32.85 -5.25 -33.94
CA VAL A 203 33.03 -5.70 -32.56
C VAL A 203 31.84 -6.56 -32.09
N VAL A 204 30.61 -6.14 -32.40
CA VAL A 204 29.40 -6.90 -32.06
C VAL A 204 29.39 -8.26 -32.76
N ALA A 205 29.72 -8.30 -34.05
CA ALA A 205 29.82 -9.55 -34.81
C ALA A 205 30.88 -10.50 -34.21
N ALA A 206 32.06 -9.98 -33.85
CA ALA A 206 33.10 -10.77 -33.22
C ALA A 206 32.67 -11.39 -31.88
N HIS A 207 31.93 -10.63 -31.05
CA HIS A 207 31.37 -11.17 -29.80
C HIS A 207 30.26 -12.21 -30.03
N VAL A 208 29.42 -12.03 -31.05
CA VAL A 208 28.41 -13.01 -31.45
C VAL A 208 29.07 -14.33 -31.89
N ASP A 209 30.08 -14.25 -32.76
CA ASP A 209 30.84 -15.40 -33.21
C ASP A 209 31.57 -16.10 -32.06
N PHE A 210 32.13 -15.32 -31.14
CA PHE A 210 32.73 -15.85 -29.92
C PHE A 210 31.72 -16.64 -29.10
N MET A 211 30.53 -16.08 -28.83
CA MET A 211 29.48 -16.78 -28.07
C MET A 211 29.05 -18.07 -28.76
N ALA A 212 28.89 -18.06 -30.09
CA ALA A 212 28.52 -19.25 -30.86
C ALA A 212 29.58 -20.37 -30.81
N LYS A 213 30.87 -20.01 -30.74
CA LYS A 213 31.97 -20.98 -30.57
C LYS A 213 32.08 -21.47 -29.13
N GLU A 214 32.00 -20.56 -28.17
CA GLU A 214 32.20 -20.85 -26.76
C GLU A 214 31.08 -21.74 -26.20
N MET A 215 29.83 -21.52 -26.62
CA MET A 215 28.67 -22.35 -26.24
C MET A 215 28.72 -23.79 -26.75
N LYS A 216 29.61 -24.11 -27.70
CA LYS A 216 29.82 -25.49 -28.20
C LYS A 216 30.88 -26.26 -27.40
N ARG A 217 31.58 -25.59 -26.49
CA ARG A 217 32.65 -26.21 -25.69
C ARG A 217 32.03 -26.95 -24.51
N CYS A 218 32.65 -28.07 -24.11
CA CYS A 218 32.19 -28.83 -22.93
C CYS A 218 32.26 -28.01 -21.63
N ASN A 219 33.24 -27.10 -21.53
CA ASN A 219 33.43 -26.22 -20.39
C ASN A 219 33.56 -24.76 -20.89
N PRO A 220 32.44 -24.04 -21.06
CA PRO A 220 32.45 -22.66 -21.54
C PRO A 220 32.96 -21.68 -20.47
N ASP A 221 33.72 -20.67 -20.90
CA ASP A 221 34.18 -19.56 -20.06
C ASP A 221 33.02 -18.58 -19.79
N ILE A 222 32.35 -18.80 -18.66
CA ILE A 222 31.18 -18.00 -18.23
C ILE A 222 31.52 -16.51 -18.09
N GLN A 223 32.73 -16.15 -17.69
CA GLN A 223 33.11 -14.74 -17.51
C GLN A 223 33.25 -14.04 -18.86
N LYS A 224 33.86 -14.71 -19.85
CA LYS A 224 33.94 -14.14 -21.21
C LYS A 224 32.59 -14.10 -21.91
N LEU A 225 31.72 -15.08 -21.65
CA LEU A 225 30.33 -15.04 -22.11
C LEU A 225 29.58 -13.85 -21.52
N LYS A 226 29.74 -13.58 -20.22
CA LYS A 226 29.17 -12.41 -19.56
C LYS A 226 29.61 -11.10 -20.21
N VAL A 227 30.92 -10.93 -20.45
CA VAL A 227 31.45 -9.74 -21.14
C VAL A 227 30.84 -9.61 -22.53
N SER A 228 30.81 -10.70 -23.30
CA SER A 228 30.24 -10.69 -24.66
C SER A 228 28.74 -10.40 -24.68
N MET A 229 27.99 -10.94 -23.71
CA MET A 229 26.56 -10.67 -23.53
C MET A 229 26.30 -9.21 -23.18
N GLN A 230 27.14 -8.60 -22.33
CA GLN A 230 27.05 -7.18 -21.96
C GLN A 230 27.39 -6.26 -23.14
N THR A 231 28.50 -6.52 -23.85
CA THR A 231 28.90 -5.73 -25.02
C THR A 231 27.84 -5.75 -26.12
N THR A 232 27.21 -6.90 -26.34
CA THR A 232 26.20 -7.06 -27.40
C THR A 232 24.81 -6.57 -27.01
N LEU A 233 24.55 -6.21 -25.74
CA LEU A 233 23.23 -5.86 -25.23
C LEU A 233 22.55 -4.70 -25.99
N PRO A 234 23.20 -3.55 -26.26
CA PRO A 234 22.54 -2.44 -26.96
C PRO A 234 22.10 -2.83 -28.37
N SER A 235 23.00 -3.47 -29.13
CA SER A 235 22.74 -3.92 -30.50
C SER A 235 21.69 -5.03 -30.55
N ARG A 236 21.75 -5.99 -29.62
CA ARG A 236 20.74 -7.04 -29.47
C ARG A 236 19.36 -6.45 -29.19
N ARG A 237 19.24 -5.50 -28.24
CA ARG A 237 17.93 -4.87 -27.94
C ARG A 237 17.40 -4.02 -29.09
N LYS A 238 18.28 -3.31 -29.79
CA LYS A 238 17.91 -2.56 -31.01
C LYS A 238 17.37 -3.52 -32.08
N TRP A 239 18.06 -4.64 -32.32
CA TRP A 239 17.64 -5.67 -33.26
C TRP A 239 16.30 -6.31 -32.86
N ILE A 240 16.13 -6.72 -31.59
CA ILE A 240 14.86 -7.28 -31.09
C ILE A 240 13.70 -6.30 -31.32
N LYS A 241 13.92 -5.01 -31.02
CA LYS A 241 12.87 -3.98 -31.15
C LYS A 241 12.50 -3.71 -32.61
N ILE A 242 13.47 -3.74 -33.53
CA ILE A 242 13.25 -3.41 -34.95
C ILE A 242 12.71 -4.64 -35.70
N ASN A 243 13.32 -5.80 -35.49
CA ASN A 243 13.07 -7.00 -36.28
C ASN A 243 11.99 -7.90 -35.66
N SER A 244 11.67 -7.75 -34.37
CA SER A 244 10.73 -8.61 -33.63
C SER A 244 10.95 -10.11 -33.93
N PRO A 245 12.18 -10.62 -33.73
CA PRO A 245 12.55 -11.98 -34.09
C PRO A 245 11.82 -13.01 -33.24
N SER A 246 11.72 -14.23 -33.75
CA SER A 246 11.22 -15.35 -32.96
C SER A 246 12.18 -15.70 -31.81
N THR A 247 11.71 -16.45 -30.81
CA THR A 247 12.58 -16.94 -29.73
C THR A 247 13.68 -17.86 -30.27
N GLU A 248 13.38 -18.66 -31.29
CA GLU A 248 14.35 -19.53 -31.94
C GLU A 248 15.46 -18.71 -32.63
N GLU A 249 15.09 -17.73 -33.45
CA GLU A 249 16.04 -16.84 -34.13
C GLU A 249 16.93 -16.05 -33.15
N LEU A 250 16.34 -15.63 -32.03
CA LEU A 250 17.08 -14.94 -30.97
C LEU A 250 18.11 -15.85 -30.31
N LEU A 251 17.73 -17.10 -30.00
CA LEU A 251 18.63 -18.08 -29.37
C LEU A 251 19.70 -18.57 -30.35
N ASP A 252 19.39 -18.70 -31.64
CA ASP A 252 20.38 -19.05 -32.66
C ASP A 252 21.45 -17.96 -32.79
N LYS A 253 21.04 -16.69 -32.80
CA LYS A 253 21.96 -15.55 -32.91
C LYS A 253 22.71 -15.27 -31.61
N TYR A 254 22.10 -15.52 -30.45
CA TYR A 254 22.68 -15.28 -29.13
C TYR A 254 22.53 -16.51 -28.23
N PRO A 255 23.29 -17.60 -28.50
CA PRO A 255 23.09 -18.89 -27.84
C PRO A 255 23.37 -18.86 -26.33
N ALA A 256 24.19 -17.90 -25.87
CA ALA A 256 24.45 -17.69 -24.46
C ALA A 256 23.18 -17.36 -23.66
N LEU A 257 22.11 -16.84 -24.30
CA LEU A 257 20.81 -16.64 -23.67
C LEU A 257 20.12 -17.94 -23.24
N THR A 258 20.62 -19.12 -23.62
CA THR A 258 20.12 -20.38 -23.04
C THR A 258 20.60 -20.60 -21.60
N LEU A 259 21.67 -19.92 -21.18
CA LEU A 259 22.20 -20.01 -19.82
C LEU A 259 21.40 -19.14 -18.87
N ARG A 260 21.07 -19.70 -17.70
CA ARG A 260 20.30 -19.03 -16.64
C ARG A 260 20.94 -17.70 -16.22
N GLU A 261 22.25 -17.70 -16.07
CA GLU A 261 23.04 -16.56 -15.61
C GLU A 261 22.96 -15.38 -16.59
N MET A 262 22.91 -15.69 -17.89
CA MET A 262 22.85 -14.69 -18.95
C MET A 262 21.45 -14.10 -19.07
N ILE A 263 20.39 -14.93 -19.00
CA ILE A 263 19.00 -14.44 -18.94
C ILE A 263 18.80 -13.56 -17.70
N HIS A 264 19.29 -14.00 -16.55
CA HIS A 264 19.17 -13.23 -15.32
C HIS A 264 19.82 -11.85 -15.47
N GLN A 265 21.05 -11.79 -16.00
CA GLN A 265 21.71 -10.50 -16.24
C GLN A 265 20.97 -9.63 -17.25
N GLU A 266 20.42 -10.21 -18.32
CA GLU A 266 19.61 -9.49 -19.30
C GLU A 266 18.38 -8.86 -18.63
N PHE A 267 17.67 -9.62 -17.79
CA PHE A 267 16.54 -9.14 -17.01
C PHE A 267 16.95 -7.96 -16.11
N MET A 268 18.04 -8.12 -15.36
CA MET A 268 18.56 -7.09 -14.44
C MET A 268 18.89 -5.80 -15.18
N GLU A 269 19.51 -5.91 -16.35
CA GLU A 269 19.89 -4.77 -17.18
C GLU A 269 18.69 -4.09 -17.84
N ILE A 270 17.65 -4.86 -18.20
CA ILE A 270 16.42 -4.31 -18.77
C ILE A 270 15.58 -3.62 -17.70
N CYS A 271 15.29 -4.33 -16.61
CA CYS A 271 14.38 -3.85 -15.59
C CYS A 271 15.06 -2.89 -14.61
N LYS A 272 16.40 -2.89 -14.54
CA LYS A 272 17.19 -2.15 -13.52
C LYS A 272 16.75 -2.48 -12.10
N VAL A 273 16.31 -3.72 -11.89
CA VAL A 273 15.76 -4.25 -10.65
C VAL A 273 16.52 -5.50 -10.29
N ASP A 274 17.03 -5.54 -9.05
CA ASP A 274 17.60 -6.75 -8.47
C ASP A 274 16.50 -7.73 -8.08
N PHE A 275 16.12 -8.60 -9.02
CA PHE A 275 15.03 -9.54 -8.84
C PHE A 275 15.32 -10.50 -7.70
N GLU A 276 16.52 -11.07 -7.64
CA GLU A 276 16.89 -12.05 -6.62
C GLU A 276 16.84 -11.42 -5.23
N ARG A 277 17.46 -10.25 -5.04
CA ARG A 277 17.41 -9.53 -3.77
C ARG A 277 15.98 -9.16 -3.37
N ASN A 278 15.17 -8.68 -4.32
CA ASN A 278 13.80 -8.27 -4.03
C ASN A 278 12.89 -9.46 -3.73
N LEU A 279 13.05 -10.57 -4.45
CA LEU A 279 12.33 -11.82 -4.24
C LEU A 279 12.66 -12.39 -2.86
N LEU A 280 13.95 -12.48 -2.52
CA LEU A 280 14.38 -12.93 -1.20
C LEU A 280 13.90 -11.98 -0.10
N GLY A 281 13.95 -10.67 -0.32
CA GLY A 281 13.40 -9.68 0.59
C GLY A 281 11.89 -9.87 0.83
N PHE A 282 11.12 -10.15 -0.22
CA PHE A 282 9.70 -10.47 -0.14
C PHE A 282 9.45 -11.75 0.66
N ILE A 283 10.16 -12.84 0.34
CA ILE A 283 10.02 -14.13 1.02
C ILE A 283 10.39 -14.01 2.50
N ASN A 284 11.49 -13.33 2.83
CA ASN A 284 11.92 -13.14 4.21
C ASN A 284 10.98 -12.21 4.99
N GLY A 285 10.45 -11.17 4.34
CA GLY A 285 9.57 -10.19 5.00
C GLY A 285 8.12 -10.63 5.14
N HIS A 286 7.62 -11.48 4.24
CA HIS A 286 6.21 -11.84 4.14
C HIS A 286 5.94 -13.35 4.16
N GLY A 287 6.95 -14.19 3.92
CA GLY A 287 6.77 -15.64 3.73
C GLY A 287 6.06 -16.32 4.90
N GLN A 288 6.46 -16.02 6.15
CA GLN A 288 5.84 -16.64 7.33
C GLN A 288 4.36 -16.27 7.47
N ARG A 289 4.01 -15.01 7.18
CA ARG A 289 2.62 -14.54 7.20
C ARG A 289 1.80 -15.16 6.07
N LEU A 290 2.38 -15.29 4.88
CA LEU A 290 1.72 -15.99 3.78
C LEU A 290 1.47 -17.45 4.15
N PHE A 291 2.47 -18.12 4.73
CA PHE A 291 2.37 -19.50 5.16
C PHE A 291 1.27 -19.71 6.21
N SER A 292 1.13 -18.81 7.19
CA SER A 292 0.07 -18.91 8.21
C SER A 292 -1.32 -18.71 7.62
N ILE A 293 -1.50 -17.78 6.68
CA ILE A 293 -2.77 -17.58 5.99
C ILE A 293 -3.11 -18.80 5.13
N LEU A 294 -2.14 -19.31 4.38
CA LEU A 294 -2.31 -20.44 3.46
C LEU A 294 -2.64 -21.75 4.18
N LYS A 295 -2.20 -21.92 5.42
CA LYS A 295 -2.60 -23.04 6.30
C LYS A 295 -4.12 -23.14 6.48
N THR A 296 -4.85 -22.02 6.40
CA THR A 296 -6.30 -22.00 6.55
C THR A 296 -7.05 -22.16 5.23
N SER A 297 -6.33 -22.12 4.10
CA SER A 297 -6.93 -22.16 2.77
C SER A 297 -7.30 -23.58 2.35
N ARG A 298 -8.59 -23.84 2.16
CA ARG A 298 -9.09 -25.15 1.71
C ARG A 298 -8.55 -25.54 0.33
N THR A 299 -8.38 -24.57 -0.57
CA THR A 299 -7.90 -24.82 -1.95
C THR A 299 -6.42 -25.14 -1.99
N ALA A 300 -5.63 -24.63 -1.05
CA ALA A 300 -4.18 -24.83 -1.00
C ALA A 300 -3.76 -25.99 -0.09
N GLN A 301 -4.68 -26.62 0.65
CA GLN A 301 -4.39 -27.54 1.75
C GLN A 301 -3.51 -28.74 1.34
N LYS A 302 -3.75 -29.28 0.14
CA LYS A 302 -2.96 -30.41 -0.40
C LYS A 302 -1.50 -30.00 -0.58
N ILE A 303 -1.27 -28.95 -1.38
CA ILE A 303 0.08 -28.43 -1.68
C ILE A 303 0.75 -27.94 -0.40
N PHE A 304 -0.01 -27.32 0.51
CA PHE A 304 0.50 -26.86 1.80
C PHE A 304 1.07 -28.02 2.63
N SER A 305 0.35 -29.15 2.68
CA SER A 305 0.78 -30.34 3.43
C SER A 305 2.06 -30.95 2.83
N GLU A 306 2.16 -30.98 1.51
CA GLU A 306 3.35 -31.46 0.79
C GLU A 306 4.56 -30.55 1.03
N VAL A 307 4.38 -29.23 0.90
CA VAL A 307 5.42 -28.23 1.19
C VAL A 307 5.87 -28.31 2.65
N GLN A 308 4.92 -28.45 3.59
CA GLN A 308 5.23 -28.57 5.01
C GLN A 308 6.05 -29.82 5.32
N LYS A 309 5.73 -30.95 4.68
CA LYS A 309 6.52 -32.18 4.79
C LYS A 309 7.94 -31.98 4.23
N ALA A 310 8.08 -31.40 3.04
CA ALA A 310 9.37 -31.11 2.44
C ALA A 310 10.25 -30.19 3.31
N ILE A 311 9.64 -29.21 4.00
CA ILE A 311 10.35 -28.33 4.95
C ILE A 311 10.76 -29.09 6.22
N ALA A 312 9.97 -30.05 6.69
CA ALA A 312 10.29 -30.86 7.86
C ALA A 312 11.41 -31.86 7.59
N ASP A 313 11.43 -32.46 6.40
CA ASP A 313 12.43 -33.44 5.96
C ASP A 313 13.79 -32.80 5.57
N SER A 314 13.86 -31.46 5.52
CA SER A 314 15.04 -30.71 5.08
C SER A 314 15.73 -30.00 6.24
N GLU A 315 17.06 -29.89 6.15
CA GLU A 315 17.91 -29.18 7.13
C GLU A 315 18.73 -28.05 6.47
N GLY A 316 19.23 -27.13 7.30
CA GLY A 316 20.12 -26.05 6.85
C GLY A 316 19.56 -25.19 5.72
N ASP A 317 20.35 -24.99 4.67
CA ASP A 317 19.98 -24.15 3.52
C ASP A 317 18.93 -24.82 2.61
N ALA A 318 18.88 -26.15 2.57
CA ALA A 318 17.83 -26.87 1.84
C ALA A 318 16.45 -26.55 2.42
N LYS A 319 16.34 -26.44 3.76
CA LYS A 319 15.11 -26.01 4.43
C LYS A 319 14.66 -24.61 4.02
N LYS A 320 15.60 -23.66 3.94
CA LYS A 320 15.32 -22.28 3.50
C LYS A 320 14.86 -22.25 2.05
N TYR A 321 15.49 -23.04 1.18
CA TYR A 321 15.10 -23.19 -0.21
C TYR A 321 13.69 -23.79 -0.35
N CYS A 322 13.39 -24.90 0.33
CA CYS A 322 12.07 -25.51 0.35
C CYS A 322 10.99 -24.55 0.85
N PHE A 323 11.30 -23.75 1.89
CA PHE A 323 10.41 -22.71 2.36
C PHE A 323 10.16 -21.63 1.30
N ALA A 324 11.22 -21.10 0.68
CA ALA A 324 11.13 -20.07 -0.34
C ALA A 324 10.31 -20.53 -1.55
N VAL A 325 10.61 -21.72 -2.09
CA VAL A 325 9.87 -22.29 -3.21
C VAL A 325 8.43 -22.60 -2.81
N GLY A 326 8.21 -23.16 -1.62
CA GLY A 326 6.88 -23.46 -1.11
C GLY A 326 5.98 -22.23 -1.01
N VAL A 327 6.51 -21.10 -0.52
CA VAL A 327 5.78 -19.82 -0.48
C VAL A 327 5.37 -19.39 -1.90
N LEU A 328 6.26 -19.52 -2.89
CA LEU A 328 5.95 -19.15 -4.28
C LEU A 328 4.92 -20.09 -4.92
N GLN A 329 4.96 -21.39 -4.63
CA GLN A 329 3.98 -22.35 -5.14
C GLN A 329 2.58 -22.13 -4.56
N LEU A 330 2.50 -21.68 -3.31
CA LEU A 330 1.22 -21.47 -2.62
C LEU A 330 0.62 -20.09 -2.91
N LEU A 331 1.44 -19.08 -3.21
CA LEU A 331 1.00 -17.70 -3.44
C LEU A 331 -0.16 -17.57 -4.46
N PRO A 332 -0.15 -18.26 -5.63
CA PRO A 332 -1.25 -18.23 -6.60
C PRO A 332 -2.60 -18.63 -6.01
N HIS A 333 -2.63 -19.58 -5.07
CA HIS A 333 -3.86 -20.04 -4.42
C HIS A 333 -4.46 -18.99 -3.50
N LEU A 334 -3.65 -18.06 -2.98
CA LEU A 334 -4.12 -16.93 -2.17
C LEU A 334 -4.80 -15.87 -3.03
N VAL A 335 -4.29 -15.63 -4.24
CA VAL A 335 -4.80 -14.64 -5.19
C VAL A 335 -5.81 -15.20 -6.19
N LYS A 336 -6.11 -16.50 -6.10
CA LYS A 336 -7.01 -17.24 -7.02
C LYS A 336 -6.51 -17.23 -8.47
N GLU A 337 -5.21 -17.32 -8.66
CA GLU A 337 -4.56 -17.43 -9.97
C GLU A 337 -4.17 -18.89 -10.25
N GLU A 338 -4.25 -19.28 -11.53
CA GLU A 338 -3.74 -20.56 -12.01
C GLU A 338 -2.25 -20.46 -12.31
N ALA A 339 -1.40 -21.03 -11.45
CA ALA A 339 0.04 -21.06 -11.68
C ALA A 339 0.50 -22.37 -12.32
N PHE A 340 0.24 -22.50 -13.62
CA PHE A 340 0.70 -23.64 -14.43
C PHE A 340 2.24 -23.71 -14.58
N TYR A 341 2.93 -22.59 -14.32
CA TYR A 341 4.36 -22.42 -14.56
C TYR A 341 5.24 -22.54 -13.30
N LEU A 342 4.66 -22.47 -12.09
CA LEU A 342 5.41 -22.62 -10.83
C LEU A 342 5.49 -24.08 -10.40
N ARG A 343 6.30 -24.85 -11.13
CA ARG A 343 6.65 -26.23 -10.79
C ARG A 343 7.83 -26.23 -9.81
N GLY A 344 7.55 -26.43 -8.52
CA GLY A 344 8.58 -26.65 -7.50
C GLY A 344 9.10 -28.10 -7.51
N PRO A 345 10.06 -28.43 -6.63
CA PRO A 345 10.69 -29.76 -6.58
C PRO A 345 9.72 -30.92 -6.30
N ILE A 346 8.49 -30.63 -5.88
CA ILE A 346 7.41 -31.58 -5.59
C ILE A 346 6.66 -32.02 -6.88
N SER A 347 6.88 -31.34 -8.01
CA SER A 347 6.11 -31.54 -9.25
C SER A 347 6.57 -32.70 -10.15
N ASN A 348 7.51 -33.54 -9.68
CA ASN A 348 7.96 -34.75 -10.39
C ASN A 348 7.11 -35.97 -10.01
N LEU A 349 5.78 -35.92 -10.16
CA LEU A 349 4.96 -37.12 -10.04
C LEU A 349 3.90 -37.36 -11.14
N ASP A 350 3.63 -36.42 -12.03
CA ASP A 350 2.61 -36.61 -13.08
C ASP A 350 3.15 -36.39 -14.49
N LYS A 351 4.24 -37.12 -14.83
CA LYS A 351 4.64 -37.34 -16.23
C LYS A 351 5.03 -38.81 -16.46
N GLU A 352 4.09 -39.69 -16.17
CA GLU A 352 3.87 -40.88 -16.99
C GLU A 352 2.42 -40.80 -17.48
N LEU A 353 2.24 -40.34 -18.72
CA LEU A 353 1.20 -40.70 -19.69
C LEU A 353 1.45 -39.92 -20.99
#